data_AF-A0A7Y5DY27-F1
#
_entry.id   AF-A0A7Y5DY27-F1
#
_cell.length_a   1.000
_cell.length_b   1.000
_cell.length_c   1.000
_cell.angle_alpha   90.00
_cell.angle_beta   90.00
_cell.angle_gamma   90.00
#
_symmetry.space_group_name_H-M   'P 1'
#
loop_
_entity.id
_entity.type
_entity.pdbx_description
1 polymer ?
#
loop_
_entity_poly.entity_id
_entity_poly.type
_entity_poly.pdbx_seq_one_letter_code
_entity_poly.pdbx_strand_id
1 'polypeptide(L)'
;MQWFNNLKTATKLALSFGLILALMVVVSYTGSSAAQTMKGNQEATYSVDLETLDRAHAIMEMRMYIARRVRDGIIQVEGAKIDAAVRDVDATEAKLVKAMDELQPTLADDASKRALEGLSRAYAEYSPAMH
;
A
#
# COMPACT_ATOMS: atom_id res chain seq x y z
N MET A 1 42.97 58.90 -10.26
CA MET A 1 42.84 57.78 -9.28
C MET A 1 41.49 57.02 -9.33
N GLN A 2 40.54 57.33 -10.23
CA GLN A 2 39.22 56.64 -10.27
C GLN A 2 39.22 55.25 -10.96
N TRP A 3 40.25 54.93 -11.76
CA TRP A 3 40.33 53.67 -12.52
C TRP A 3 40.50 52.42 -11.62
N PHE A 4 41.34 52.50 -10.58
CA PHE A 4 41.54 51.41 -9.61
C PHE A 4 40.32 51.15 -8.71
N ASN A 5 39.49 52.18 -8.46
CA ASN A 5 38.26 52.01 -7.68
C ASN A 5 37.18 51.28 -8.50
N ASN A 6 37.09 51.52 -9.81
CA ASN A 6 36.16 50.78 -10.68
C ASN A 6 36.53 49.29 -10.82
N LEU A 7 37.83 48.94 -10.82
CA LEU A 7 38.25 47.53 -10.80
C LEU A 7 37.79 46.82 -9.52
N LYS A 8 37.97 47.44 -8.34
CA LYS A 8 37.53 46.84 -7.06
C LYS A 8 36.00 46.68 -6.99
N THR A 9 35.25 47.61 -7.57
CA THR A 9 33.78 47.52 -7.64
C THR A 9 33.33 46.40 -8.58
N ALA A 10 33.94 46.28 -9.76
CA ALA A 10 33.66 45.19 -10.71
C ALA A 10 34.00 43.81 -10.13
N THR A 11 35.13 43.68 -9.42
CA THR A 11 35.50 42.41 -8.76
C THR A 11 34.53 42.05 -7.65
N LYS A 12 34.09 43.01 -6.81
CA LYS A 12 33.08 42.75 -5.78
C LYS A 12 31.74 42.31 -6.37
N LEU A 13 31.32 42.91 -7.48
CA LEU A 13 30.09 42.57 -8.19
C LEU A 13 30.16 41.18 -8.83
N ALA A 14 31.29 40.84 -9.46
CA ALA A 14 31.52 39.51 -10.02
C ALA A 14 31.56 38.43 -8.92
N LEU A 15 32.11 38.75 -7.75
CA LEU A 15 32.23 37.82 -6.64
C LEU A 15 30.88 37.59 -5.95
N SER A 16 30.04 38.62 -5.78
CA SER A 16 28.67 38.44 -5.29
C SER A 16 27.78 37.70 -6.30
N PHE A 17 27.93 37.98 -7.60
CA PHE A 17 27.20 37.26 -8.65
C PHE A 17 27.63 35.78 -8.72
N GLY A 18 28.93 35.50 -8.62
CA GLY A 18 29.46 34.14 -8.54
C GLY A 18 28.97 33.39 -7.31
N LEU A 19 28.86 34.05 -6.16
CA LEU A 19 28.31 33.47 -4.95
C LEU A 19 26.83 33.08 -5.11
N ILE A 20 26.02 33.93 -5.74
CA ILE A 20 24.61 33.65 -6.01
C ILE A 20 24.48 32.47 -6.99
N LEU A 21 25.30 32.41 -8.04
CA LEU A 21 25.32 31.28 -8.97
C LEU A 21 25.70 29.97 -8.26
N ALA A 22 26.70 30.01 -7.39
CA ALA A 22 27.09 28.83 -6.61
C ALA A 22 25.94 28.35 -5.70
N LEU A 23 25.24 29.29 -5.05
CA LEU A 23 24.05 28.99 -4.25
C LEU A 23 22.93 28.37 -5.10
N MET A 24 22.67 28.88 -6.30
CA MET A 24 21.68 28.28 -7.21
C MET A 24 22.03 26.83 -7.55
N VAL A 25 23.29 26.54 -7.88
CA VAL A 25 23.72 25.17 -8.20
C VAL A 25 23.48 24.23 -7.02
N VAL A 26 23.80 24.65 -5.81
CA VAL A 26 23.57 23.86 -4.58
C VAL A 26 22.07 23.62 -4.38
N VAL A 27 21.23 24.64 -4.51
CA VAL A 27 19.77 24.52 -4.36
C VAL A 27 19.16 23.64 -5.46
N SER A 28 19.62 23.76 -6.70
CA SER A 28 19.16 22.91 -7.80
C SER A 28 19.54 21.46 -7.57
N TYR A 29 20.74 21.19 -7.05
CA TYR A 29 21.19 19.85 -6.72
C TYR A 29 20.39 19.24 -5.57
N THR A 30 20.21 19.99 -4.47
CA THR A 30 19.42 19.51 -3.31
C THR A 30 17.94 19.33 -3.68
N GLY A 31 17.37 20.22 -4.49
CA GLY A 31 16.01 20.09 -5.00
C GLY A 31 15.83 18.87 -5.89
N SER A 32 16.79 18.59 -6.78
CA SER A 32 16.74 17.41 -7.66
C SER A 32 16.87 16.10 -6.87
N SER A 33 17.77 16.08 -5.87
CA SER A 33 17.94 14.95 -4.96
C SER A 33 16.68 14.68 -4.13
N ALA A 34 16.08 15.73 -3.56
CA ALA A 34 14.82 15.61 -2.83
C ALA A 34 13.67 15.11 -3.73
N ALA A 35 13.56 15.61 -4.96
CA ALA A 35 12.55 15.19 -5.92
C ALA A 35 12.68 13.71 -6.34
N GLN A 36 13.92 13.19 -6.46
CA GLN A 36 14.14 11.76 -6.72
C GLN A 36 13.68 10.88 -5.56
N THR A 37 14.01 11.26 -4.32
CA THR A 37 13.56 10.53 -3.12
C THR A 37 12.03 10.57 -2.99
N MET A 38 11.39 11.71 -3.29
CA MET A 38 9.92 11.80 -3.28
C MET A 38 9.26 10.90 -4.31
N LYS A 39 9.83 10.78 -5.52
CA LYS A 39 9.33 9.85 -6.55
C LYS A 39 9.44 8.39 -6.10
N GLY A 40 10.58 7.99 -5.54
CA GLY A 40 10.76 6.63 -5.03
C GLY A 40 9.79 6.28 -3.91
N ASN A 41 9.56 7.21 -2.98
CA ASN A 41 8.59 7.02 -1.91
C ASN A 41 7.15 6.99 -2.41
N GLN A 42 6.79 7.82 -3.39
CA GLN A 42 5.47 7.77 -4.03
C GLN A 42 5.25 6.43 -4.73
N GLU A 43 6.23 5.95 -5.50
CA GLU A 43 6.12 4.68 -6.19
C GLU A 43 5.98 3.51 -5.21
N ALA A 44 6.73 3.50 -4.11
CA ALA A 44 6.57 2.52 -3.04
C ALA A 44 5.17 2.56 -2.40
N THR A 45 4.67 3.74 -2.03
CA THR A 45 3.33 3.89 -1.45
C THR A 45 2.21 3.54 -2.42
N TYR A 46 2.35 3.88 -3.71
CA TYR A 46 1.31 3.59 -4.69
C TYR A 46 1.31 2.13 -5.15
N SER A 47 2.48 1.52 -5.36
CA SER A 47 2.55 0.16 -5.90
C SER A 47 2.40 -0.90 -4.82
N VAL A 48 3.06 -0.73 -3.67
CA VAL A 48 3.11 -1.78 -2.63
C VAL A 48 1.98 -1.61 -1.63
N ASP A 49 1.76 -0.39 -1.12
CA ASP A 49 0.82 -0.20 -0.02
C ASP A 49 -0.63 -0.22 -0.51
N LEU A 50 -0.96 0.41 -1.65
CA LEU A 50 -2.33 0.38 -2.17
C LEU A 50 -2.75 -0.99 -2.67
N GLU A 51 -1.86 -1.73 -3.36
CA GLU A 51 -2.18 -3.08 -3.82
C GLU A 51 -2.41 -4.03 -2.63
N THR A 52 -1.57 -3.92 -1.61
CA THR A 52 -1.74 -4.70 -0.36
C THR A 52 -3.03 -4.32 0.36
N LEU A 53 -3.37 -3.03 0.42
CA LEU A 53 -4.58 -2.54 1.06
C LEU A 53 -5.85 -2.99 0.32
N ASP A 54 -5.84 -2.95 -1.02
CA ASP A 54 -6.97 -3.39 -1.85
C ASP A 54 -7.22 -4.90 -1.68
N ARG A 55 -6.15 -5.70 -1.71
CA ARG A 55 -6.22 -7.15 -1.44
C ARG A 55 -6.74 -7.45 -0.03
N ALA A 56 -6.29 -6.70 0.98
CA ALA A 56 -6.79 -6.85 2.34
C ALA A 56 -8.29 -6.47 2.47
N HIS A 57 -8.73 -5.44 1.76
CA HIS A 57 -10.16 -5.07 1.70
C HIS A 57 -11.00 -6.15 1.02
N ALA A 58 -10.51 -6.75 -0.06
CA ALA A 58 -11.21 -7.85 -0.74
C ALA A 58 -11.43 -9.06 0.20
N ILE A 59 -10.42 -9.43 0.99
CA ILE A 59 -10.51 -10.48 2.03
C ILE A 59 -11.61 -10.13 3.05
N MET A 60 -11.66 -8.87 3.50
CA MET A 60 -12.66 -8.41 4.45
C MET A 60 -14.08 -8.44 3.86
N GLU A 61 -14.25 -8.03 2.61
CA GLU A 61 -15.54 -8.09 1.90
C GLU A 61 -16.03 -9.53 1.75
N MET A 62 -15.15 -10.46 1.34
CA MET A 62 -15.48 -11.88 1.21
C MET A 62 -15.93 -12.48 2.55
N ARG A 63 -15.28 -12.12 3.67
CA ARG A 63 -15.73 -12.57 5.00
C ARG A 63 -17.11 -12.03 5.37
N MET A 64 -17.39 -10.75 5.09
CA MET A 64 -18.71 -10.17 5.33
C MET A 64 -19.78 -10.84 4.46
N TYR A 65 -19.44 -11.16 3.21
CA TYR A 65 -20.32 -11.89 2.31
C TYR A 65 -20.65 -13.29 2.84
N ILE A 66 -19.65 -14.07 3.26
CA ILE A 66 -19.84 -15.39 3.88
C ILE A 66 -20.76 -15.27 5.10
N ALA A 67 -20.46 -14.37 6.04
CA ALA A 67 -21.27 -14.18 7.24
C ALA A 67 -22.73 -13.82 6.92
N ARG A 68 -22.93 -12.97 5.90
CA ARG A 68 -24.28 -12.62 5.43
C ARG A 68 -24.99 -13.82 4.83
N ARG A 69 -24.31 -14.58 3.97
CA ARG A 69 -24.90 -15.71 3.26
C ARG A 69 -25.27 -16.86 4.20
N VAL A 70 -24.43 -17.11 5.21
CA VAL A 70 -24.71 -18.07 6.30
C VAL A 70 -25.96 -17.63 7.07
N ARG A 71 -26.04 -16.35 7.48
CA ARG A 71 -27.22 -15.82 8.17
C ARG A 71 -28.49 -15.93 7.31
N ASP A 72 -28.40 -15.59 6.04
CA ASP A 72 -29.53 -15.68 5.11
C ASP A 72 -29.95 -17.15 4.90
N GLY A 73 -29.00 -18.08 4.92
CA GLY A 73 -29.25 -19.53 4.88
C GLY A 73 -29.99 -20.05 6.12
N ILE A 74 -29.67 -19.55 7.31
CA ILE A 74 -30.37 -19.92 8.57
C ILE A 74 -31.84 -19.48 8.55
N ILE A 75 -32.15 -18.35 7.90
CA ILE A 75 -33.52 -17.80 7.83
C ILE A 75 -34.36 -18.53 6.77
N GLN A 76 -33.72 -19.20 5.80
CA GLN A 76 -34.40 -19.92 4.73
C GLN A 76 -35.00 -21.24 5.25
N VAL A 77 -36.24 -21.53 4.84
CA VAL A 77 -36.96 -22.77 5.19
C VAL A 77 -36.90 -23.80 4.06
N GLU A 78 -36.59 -23.37 2.82
CA GLU A 78 -36.50 -24.24 1.65
C GLU A 78 -35.10 -24.85 1.49
N GLY A 79 -35.00 -26.18 1.60
CA GLY A 79 -33.72 -26.92 1.51
C GLY A 79 -32.91 -26.62 0.25
N ALA A 80 -33.55 -26.46 -0.91
CA ALA A 80 -32.86 -26.15 -2.16
C ALA A 80 -32.12 -24.78 -2.13
N LYS A 81 -32.63 -23.81 -1.37
CA LYS A 81 -32.01 -22.49 -1.21
C LYS A 81 -30.92 -22.49 -0.14
N ILE A 82 -31.01 -23.39 0.83
CA ILE A 82 -29.94 -23.68 1.80
C ILE A 82 -28.76 -24.33 1.07
N ASP A 83 -29.00 -25.36 0.25
CA ASP A 83 -27.93 -26.04 -0.51
C ASP A 83 -27.22 -25.10 -1.51
N ALA A 84 -27.97 -24.15 -2.08
CA ALA A 84 -27.38 -23.11 -2.92
C ALA A 84 -26.56 -22.10 -2.10
N ALA A 85 -27.03 -21.74 -0.89
CA ALA A 85 -26.29 -20.87 0.02
C ALA A 85 -24.99 -21.51 0.52
N VAL A 86 -25.01 -22.80 0.86
CA VAL A 86 -23.83 -23.56 1.26
C VAL A 86 -22.81 -23.59 0.12
N ARG A 87 -23.24 -23.91 -1.11
CA ARG A 87 -22.35 -23.89 -2.29
C ARG A 87 -21.75 -22.52 -2.57
N ASP A 88 -22.52 -21.44 -2.41
CA ASP A 88 -22.02 -20.07 -2.55
C ASP A 88 -20.98 -19.73 -1.46
N VAL A 89 -21.23 -20.18 -0.23
CA VAL A 89 -20.30 -20.02 0.89
C VAL A 89 -19.00 -20.76 0.58
N ASP A 90 -19.05 -22.05 0.25
CA ASP A 90 -17.87 -22.87 -0.07
C ASP A 90 -17.04 -22.26 -1.21
N ALA A 91 -17.70 -21.78 -2.27
CA ALA A 91 -17.03 -21.13 -3.38
C ALA A 91 -16.37 -19.81 -2.98
N THR A 92 -16.96 -19.08 -2.01
CA THR A 92 -16.39 -17.83 -1.49
C THR A 92 -15.28 -18.10 -0.48
N GLU A 93 -15.38 -19.17 0.32
CA GLU A 93 -14.31 -19.62 1.22
C GLU A 93 -13.05 -19.99 0.44
N ALA A 94 -13.21 -20.75 -0.66
CA ALA A 94 -12.08 -21.10 -1.53
C ALA A 94 -11.39 -19.85 -2.13
N LYS A 95 -12.17 -18.83 -2.49
CA LYS A 95 -11.62 -17.54 -2.96
C LYS A 95 -10.93 -16.77 -1.85
N LEU A 96 -11.47 -16.81 -0.64
CA LEU A 96 -10.88 -16.16 0.53
C LEU A 96 -9.51 -16.76 0.86
N VAL A 97 -9.38 -18.09 0.89
CA VAL A 97 -8.10 -18.77 1.12
C VAL A 97 -7.08 -18.37 0.04
N LYS A 98 -7.48 -18.42 -1.22
CA LYS A 98 -6.62 -18.00 -2.34
C LYS A 98 -6.18 -16.53 -2.23
N ALA A 99 -7.08 -15.64 -1.82
CA ALA A 99 -6.76 -14.23 -1.63
C ALA A 99 -5.79 -14.00 -0.45
N MET A 100 -5.91 -14.79 0.61
CA MET A 100 -4.96 -14.77 1.73
C MET A 100 -3.57 -15.25 1.29
N ASP A 101 -3.48 -16.33 0.51
CA ASP A 101 -2.20 -16.81 -0.04
C ASP A 101 -1.57 -15.78 -0.99
N GLU A 102 -2.39 -15.08 -1.78
CA GLU A 102 -1.96 -14.01 -2.68
C GLU A 102 -1.56 -12.72 -1.94
N LEU A 103 -2.08 -12.47 -0.73
CA LEU A 103 -1.69 -11.33 0.11
C LEU A 103 -0.35 -11.57 0.80
N GLN A 104 -0.04 -12.79 1.20
CA GLN A 104 1.18 -13.14 1.94
C GLN A 104 2.48 -12.60 1.31
N PRO A 105 2.73 -12.72 -0.01
CA PRO A 105 3.96 -12.21 -0.63
C PRO A 105 4.01 -10.68 -0.74
N THR A 106 2.88 -9.96 -0.66
CA THR A 106 2.86 -8.49 -0.76
C THR A 106 3.17 -7.80 0.56
N LEU A 107 3.09 -8.53 1.68
CA LEU A 107 3.39 -8.01 3.01
C LEU A 107 4.89 -7.78 3.19
N ALA A 108 5.26 -6.52 3.48
CA ALA A 108 6.65 -6.12 3.67
C ALA A 108 7.24 -6.57 5.01
N ASP A 109 6.43 -6.58 6.08
CA ASP A 109 6.89 -6.80 7.45
C ASP A 109 6.48 -8.16 8.03
N ASP A 110 7.30 -8.65 8.96
CA ASP A 110 7.09 -9.95 9.62
C ASP A 110 5.90 -9.98 10.57
N ALA A 111 5.48 -8.81 11.11
CA ALA A 111 4.34 -8.75 12.02
C ALA A 111 3.03 -8.96 11.25
N SER A 112 2.88 -8.32 10.10
CA SER A 112 1.74 -8.52 9.19
C SER A 112 1.67 -9.95 8.68
N LYS A 113 2.81 -10.56 8.32
CA LYS A 113 2.87 -11.98 7.92
C LYS A 113 2.37 -12.90 9.03
N ARG A 114 2.82 -12.69 10.27
CA ARG A 114 2.34 -13.45 11.44
C ARG A 114 0.86 -13.23 11.71
N ALA A 115 0.35 -12.02 11.52
CA ALA A 115 -1.07 -11.73 11.68
C ALA A 115 -1.91 -12.47 10.63
N LEU A 116 -1.45 -12.52 9.38
CA LEU A 116 -2.09 -13.27 8.30
C LEU A 116 -2.03 -14.79 8.54
N GLU A 117 -0.91 -15.31 9.02
CA GLU A 117 -0.79 -16.72 9.45
C GLU A 117 -1.76 -17.05 10.59
N GLY A 118 -1.89 -16.15 11.57
CA GLY A 118 -2.86 -16.28 12.65
C GLY A 118 -4.30 -16.30 12.13
N LEU A 119 -4.62 -15.43 11.17
CA LEU A 119 -5.91 -15.41 10.50
C LEU A 119 -6.16 -16.71 9.72
N SER A 120 -5.15 -17.22 9.00
CA SER A 120 -5.24 -18.47 8.23
C SER A 120 -5.49 -19.67 9.13
N ARG A 121 -4.79 -19.76 10.27
CA ARG A 121 -5.02 -20.80 11.28
C ARG A 121 -6.42 -20.71 11.89
N ALA A 122 -6.82 -19.51 12.32
CA ALA A 122 -8.15 -19.30 12.88
C ALA A 122 -9.25 -19.66 11.86
N TYR A 123 -9.01 -19.40 10.57
CA TYR A 123 -9.95 -19.78 9.51
C TYR A 123 -9.99 -21.30 9.29
N ALA A 124 -8.84 -21.97 9.27
CA ALA A 124 -8.74 -23.42 9.16
C ALA A 124 -9.38 -24.15 10.34
N GLU A 125 -9.39 -23.55 11.54
CA GLU A 125 -10.09 -24.06 12.72
C GLU A 125 -11.61 -23.86 12.63
N TYR A 126 -12.07 -22.80 11.95
CA TYR A 126 -13.49 -22.42 11.88
C TYR A 126 -14.24 -23.07 10.70
N SER A 127 -13.57 -23.25 9.55
CA SER A 127 -14.13 -23.91 8.35
C SER A 127 -14.74 -25.30 8.64
N PRO A 128 -14.10 -26.22 9.40
CA PRO A 128 -14.71 -27.52 9.73
C PRO A 128 -15.89 -27.43 10.70
N ALA A 129 -16.16 -26.27 11.32
CA ALA A 129 -17.31 -26.07 12.20
C ALA A 129 -18.57 -25.57 11.47
N MET A 130 -18.47 -25.23 10.17
CA MET A 130 -19.62 -24.82 9.34
C MET A 130 -20.20 -25.95 8.47
N HIS A 131 -19.51 -27.10 8.36
CA HIS A 131 -19.98 -28.32 7.70
C HIS A 131 -20.53 -29.33 8.71
#